data_AF-A0A7X3MR20-F1
#
_entry.id   AF-A0A7X3MR20-F1
#
_cell.length_a   1.000
_cell.length_b   1.000
_cell.length_c   1.000
_cell.angle_alpha   90.00
_cell.angle_beta   90.00
_cell.angle_gamma   90.00
#
_symmetry.space_group_name_H-M   'P 1'
#
loop_
_entity.id
_entity.type
_entity.pdbx_description
1 polymer ?
#
loop_
_entity_poly.entity_id
_entity_poly.type
_entity_poly.pdbx_seq_one_letter_code
_entity_poly.pdbx_strand_id
1 'polypeptide(L)'
;MNVASVTASAMNQYASTAEKTSTVSYDNFLRLLLTQMQNQDPTEPMKSTEYMAQLATFSQVEQAVKSNEKLDALLSSFALSQADSVIGRTVTSADGAVSGQVTSVRITSQGPLAMLSTGDELLLGQGIVVS
;
A
#
# COMPACT_ATOMS: atom_id res chain seq x y z
N MET A 1 10.96 -28.36 -2.41
CA MET A 1 11.78 -27.24 -2.94
C MET A 1 11.05 -25.94 -2.65
N ASN A 2 11.71 -25.00 -1.95
CA ASN A 2 11.13 -23.78 -1.41
C ASN A 2 11.15 -22.66 -2.47
N VAL A 3 10.09 -22.52 -3.25
CA VAL A 3 9.96 -21.47 -4.29
C VAL A 3 9.46 -20.13 -3.74
N ALA A 4 9.02 -20.07 -2.49
CA ALA A 4 8.51 -18.85 -1.86
C ALA A 4 9.64 -17.88 -1.42
N SER A 5 10.82 -18.40 -1.08
CA SER A 5 11.94 -17.60 -0.56
C SER A 5 12.78 -16.90 -1.64
N VAL A 6 12.73 -17.40 -2.88
CA VAL A 6 13.44 -16.79 -4.02
C VAL A 6 12.68 -15.57 -4.57
N THR A 7 11.34 -15.56 -4.50
CA THR A 7 10.52 -14.43 -4.94
C THR A 7 10.53 -13.26 -3.94
N ALA A 8 10.53 -13.56 -2.63
CA ALA A 8 10.58 -12.53 -1.59
C ALA A 8 11.91 -11.76 -1.55
N SER A 9 13.02 -12.43 -1.88
CA SER A 9 14.35 -11.79 -1.94
C SER A 9 14.52 -10.89 -3.17
N ALA A 10 13.87 -11.21 -4.30
CA ALA A 10 13.83 -10.34 -5.47
C ALA A 10 13.00 -9.07 -5.22
N MET A 11 11.77 -9.19 -4.70
CA MET A 11 10.91 -8.03 -4.39
C MET A 11 11.55 -7.05 -3.39
N ASN A 12 12.25 -7.56 -2.38
CA ASN A 12 12.92 -6.72 -1.39
C ASN A 12 14.13 -5.97 -1.97
N GLN A 13 14.80 -6.52 -3.00
CA GLN A 13 15.88 -5.83 -3.72
C GLN A 13 15.34 -4.75 -4.68
N TYR A 14 14.19 -4.95 -5.33
CA TYR A 14 13.57 -3.93 -6.17
C TYR A 14 13.04 -2.74 -5.36
N ALA A 15 12.38 -2.98 -4.22
CA ALA A 15 11.91 -1.91 -3.33
C ALA A 15 13.07 -1.10 -2.73
N SER A 16 14.16 -1.78 -2.35
CA SER A 16 15.38 -1.12 -1.83
C SER A 16 16.10 -0.30 -2.90
N THR A 17 16.08 -0.75 -4.16
CA THR A 17 16.71 -0.04 -5.29
C THR A 17 15.88 1.16 -5.73
N ALA A 18 14.54 1.06 -5.70
CA ALA A 18 13.63 2.16 -6.01
C ALA A 18 13.71 3.29 -4.96
N GLU A 19 13.69 2.94 -3.67
CA GLU A 19 13.91 3.89 -2.55
C GLU A 19 15.29 4.58 -2.63
N LYS A 20 16.34 3.82 -2.97
CA LYS A 20 17.69 4.38 -3.21
C LYS A 20 17.75 5.28 -4.45
N THR A 21 16.98 4.97 -5.50
CA THR A 21 16.96 5.80 -6.72
C THR A 21 16.26 7.13 -6.49
N SER A 22 15.13 7.15 -5.77
CA SER A 22 14.42 8.40 -5.43
C SER A 22 15.24 9.29 -4.49
N THR A 23 15.92 8.72 -3.49
CA THR A 23 16.81 9.47 -2.57
C THR A 23 18.08 9.99 -3.25
N VAL A 24 18.74 9.17 -4.08
CA VAL A 24 19.90 9.58 -4.90
C VAL A 24 19.54 10.68 -5.90
N SER A 25 18.30 10.70 -6.40
CA SER A 25 17.82 11.76 -7.30
C SER A 25 17.64 13.09 -6.57
N TYR A 26 17.19 13.07 -5.30
CA TYR A 26 17.06 14.26 -4.46
C TYR A 26 18.41 14.84 -4.01
N ASP A 27 19.37 14.00 -3.60
CA ASP A 27 20.72 14.46 -3.18
C ASP A 27 21.55 15.00 -4.35
N ASN A 28 21.50 14.36 -5.53
CA ASN A 28 22.13 14.89 -6.73
C ASN A 28 21.48 16.21 -7.19
N PHE A 29 20.18 16.36 -6.93
CA PHE A 29 19.43 17.58 -7.22
C PHE A 29 19.78 18.74 -6.29
N LEU A 30 19.92 18.52 -4.98
CA LEU A 30 20.42 19.54 -4.04
C LEU A 30 21.84 19.99 -4.38
N ARG A 31 22.68 19.06 -4.85
CA ARG A 31 24.02 19.37 -5.36
C ARG A 31 23.98 20.20 -6.63
N LEU A 32 23.10 19.89 -7.57
CA LEU A 32 22.91 20.70 -8.78
C LEU A 32 22.34 22.09 -8.45
N LEU A 33 21.39 22.19 -7.52
CA LEU A 33 20.84 23.45 -7.03
C LEU A 33 21.92 24.33 -6.40
N LEU A 34 22.74 23.75 -5.51
CA LEU A 34 23.85 24.46 -4.88
C LEU A 34 24.90 24.88 -5.92
N THR A 35 25.16 24.03 -6.91
CA THR A 35 26.10 24.31 -8.01
C THR A 35 25.60 25.43 -8.92
N GLN A 36 24.29 25.48 -9.22
CA GLN A 36 23.69 26.59 -9.95
C GLN A 36 23.71 27.87 -9.11
N MET A 37 23.34 27.83 -7.83
CA MET A 37 23.42 29.00 -6.94
C MET A 37 24.84 29.58 -6.82
N GLN A 38 25.87 28.73 -6.92
CA GLN A 38 27.28 29.14 -6.92
C GLN A 38 27.75 29.72 -8.27
N ASN A 39 27.06 29.45 -9.39
CA ASN A 39 27.48 29.80 -10.76
C ASN A 39 26.48 30.64 -11.57
N GLN A 40 25.41 31.18 -10.96
CA GLN A 40 24.43 32.01 -11.69
C GLN A 40 25.02 33.39 -12.03
N ASP A 41 25.04 33.71 -13.32
CA ASP A 41 25.10 35.09 -13.80
C ASP A 41 23.80 35.80 -13.37
N PRO A 42 23.86 37.00 -12.76
CA PRO A 42 22.72 37.69 -12.15
C PRO A 42 21.56 38.08 -13.09
N THR A 43 21.62 37.75 -14.38
CA THR A 43 20.69 38.23 -15.41
C THR A 43 19.57 37.25 -15.81
N GLU A 44 19.61 35.96 -15.44
CA GLU A 44 18.55 34.98 -15.79
C GLU A 44 18.12 34.02 -14.64
N PRO A 45 17.52 34.52 -13.55
CA PRO A 45 17.19 33.71 -12.37
C PRO A 45 15.96 32.77 -12.50
N MET A 46 15.22 32.76 -13.62
CA MET A 46 13.83 32.25 -13.62
C MET A 46 13.62 30.80 -14.11
N LYS A 47 14.49 30.22 -14.95
CA LYS A 47 14.25 28.88 -15.51
C LYS A 47 14.47 27.74 -14.52
N SER A 48 15.41 27.88 -13.59
CA SER A 48 15.75 26.82 -12.64
C SER A 48 14.58 26.55 -11.68
N THR A 49 13.94 27.60 -11.19
CA THR A 49 12.89 27.55 -10.15
C THR A 49 11.60 26.84 -10.61
N GLU A 50 11.21 26.99 -11.87
CA GLU A 50 9.97 26.40 -12.40
C GLU A 50 10.07 24.87 -12.54
N TYR A 51 11.24 24.36 -12.97
CA TYR A 51 11.55 22.92 -12.91
C TYR A 51 11.66 22.40 -11.47
N MET A 52 12.14 23.21 -10.52
CA MET A 52 12.15 22.82 -9.09
C MET A 52 10.72 22.64 -8.56
N ALA A 53 9.81 23.57 -8.91
CA ALA A 53 8.43 23.50 -8.48
C ALA A 53 7.75 22.22 -8.99
N GLN A 54 7.95 21.89 -10.27
CA GLN A 54 7.40 20.67 -10.87
C GLN A 54 7.96 19.38 -10.25
N LEU A 55 9.27 19.33 -9.96
CA LEU A 55 9.91 18.17 -9.31
C LEU A 55 9.50 18.01 -7.84
N ALA A 56 9.36 19.12 -7.11
CA ALA A 56 8.85 19.09 -5.75
C ALA A 56 7.40 18.57 -5.73
N THR A 57 6.56 19.01 -6.67
CA THR A 57 5.20 18.47 -6.84
C THR A 57 5.23 16.97 -7.16
N PHE A 58 6.10 16.53 -8.08
CA PHE A 58 6.21 15.11 -8.41
C PHE A 58 6.65 14.27 -7.22
N SER A 59 7.64 14.74 -6.44
CA SER A 59 8.12 14.05 -5.24
C SER A 59 7.04 13.95 -4.15
N GLN A 60 6.22 15.00 -4.00
CA GLN A 60 5.08 14.97 -3.09
C GLN A 60 4.01 13.96 -3.54
N VAL A 61 3.74 13.88 -4.84
CA VAL A 61 2.82 12.88 -5.40
C VAL A 61 3.36 11.47 -5.21
N GLU A 62 4.64 11.22 -5.49
CA GLU A 62 5.26 9.92 -5.27
C GLU A 62 5.20 9.51 -3.79
N GLN A 63 5.49 10.44 -2.88
CA GLN A 63 5.39 10.20 -1.44
C GLN A 63 3.95 9.88 -1.02
N ALA A 64 2.96 10.57 -1.59
CA ALA A 64 1.55 10.28 -1.34
C ALA A 64 1.16 8.88 -1.86
N VAL A 65 1.61 8.50 -3.06
CA VAL A 65 1.39 7.16 -3.62
C VAL A 65 2.00 6.09 -2.72
N LYS A 66 3.28 6.23 -2.33
CA LYS A 66 3.94 5.29 -1.39
C LYS A 66 3.23 5.21 -0.04
N SER A 67 2.70 6.33 0.45
CA SER A 67 1.92 6.33 1.69
C SER A 67 0.63 5.53 1.54
N ASN A 68 -0.09 5.71 0.42
CA ASN A 68 -1.30 4.94 0.15
C ASN A 68 -1.01 3.44 0.02
N GLU A 69 0.06 3.05 -0.68
CA GLU A 69 0.48 1.63 -0.77
C GLU A 69 0.77 1.02 0.61
N LYS A 70 1.42 1.76 1.50
CA LYS A 70 1.65 1.31 2.88
C LYS A 70 0.35 1.18 3.68
N LEU A 71 -0.60 2.10 3.49
CA LEU A 71 -1.92 2.02 4.12
C LEU A 71 -2.70 0.81 3.62
N ASP A 72 -2.66 0.51 2.32
CA ASP A 72 -3.30 -0.68 1.74
C ASP A 72 -2.70 -1.98 2.28
N ALA A 73 -1.36 -2.03 2.44
CA ALA A 73 -0.68 -3.15 3.05
C ALA A 73 -1.08 -3.36 4.51
N LEU A 74 -1.20 -2.27 5.30
CA LEU A 74 -1.65 -2.32 6.68
C LEU A 74 -3.12 -2.79 6.78
N LEU A 75 -4.00 -2.26 5.94
CA LEU A 75 -5.41 -2.67 5.89
C LEU A 75 -5.54 -4.15 5.55
N SER A 76 -4.76 -4.64 4.59
CA SER A 76 -4.71 -6.05 4.22
C SER A 76 -4.23 -6.92 5.38
N SER A 77 -3.18 -6.50 6.10
CA SER A 77 -2.68 -7.21 7.29
C SER A 77 -3.70 -7.24 8.41
N PHE A 78 -4.41 -6.13 8.66
CA PHE A 78 -5.46 -6.06 9.68
C PHE A 78 -6.63 -6.98 9.32
N ALA A 79 -7.06 -6.96 8.06
CA ALA A 79 -8.16 -7.79 7.59
C ALA A 79 -7.82 -9.28 7.63
N LEU A 80 -6.56 -9.66 7.33
CA LEU A 80 -6.07 -11.04 7.52
C LEU A 80 -6.06 -11.46 8.99
N SER A 81 -5.65 -10.59 9.91
CA SER A 81 -5.72 -10.88 11.35
C SER A 81 -7.15 -11.08 11.83
N GLN A 82 -8.10 -10.31 11.30
CA GLN A 82 -9.52 -10.50 11.61
C GLN A 82 -10.06 -11.80 10.99
N ALA A 83 -9.64 -12.11 9.76
CA ALA A 83 -9.99 -13.35 9.07
C ALA A 83 -9.57 -14.60 9.87
N ASP A 84 -8.35 -14.63 10.39
CA ASP A 84 -7.83 -15.75 11.18
C ASP A 84 -8.72 -16.05 12.40
N SER A 85 -9.27 -15.01 13.02
CA SER A 85 -10.16 -15.16 14.18
C SER A 85 -11.55 -15.72 13.87
N VAL A 86 -11.99 -15.66 12.60
CA VAL A 86 -13.33 -16.11 12.17
C VAL A 86 -13.33 -17.38 11.34
N ILE A 87 -12.20 -17.74 10.71
CA ILE A 87 -12.08 -19.00 9.95
C ILE A 87 -12.36 -20.19 10.89
N GLY A 88 -13.24 -21.09 10.44
CA GLY A 88 -13.70 -22.23 11.23
C GLY A 88 -14.78 -21.90 12.26
N ARG A 89 -15.13 -20.62 12.46
CA ARG A 89 -16.26 -20.21 13.31
C ARG A 89 -17.55 -20.09 12.50
N THR A 90 -18.68 -20.12 13.19
CA THR A 90 -19.97 -19.85 12.55
C THR A 90 -20.23 -18.36 12.56
N VAL A 91 -20.52 -17.79 11.40
CA VAL A 91 -20.93 -16.39 11.28
C VAL A 91 -22.38 -16.33 10.79
N THR A 92 -23.12 -15.36 11.31
CA THR A 92 -24.52 -15.13 10.97
C THR A 92 -24.71 -13.67 10.58
N SER A 93 -25.38 -13.44 9.46
CA SER A 93 -25.73 -12.11 8.97
C SER A 93 -26.64 -11.35 9.95
N ALA A 94 -26.64 -10.02 9.87
CA ALA A 94 -27.40 -9.17 10.78
C ALA A 94 -28.92 -9.43 10.77
N ASP A 95 -29.44 -9.87 9.62
CA ASP A 95 -30.83 -10.26 9.42
C ASP A 95 -31.11 -11.76 9.72
N GLY A 96 -30.07 -12.53 10.04
CA GLY A 96 -30.17 -13.97 10.31
C GLY A 96 -30.45 -14.84 9.08
N ALA A 97 -30.50 -14.26 7.87
CA ALA A 97 -30.82 -14.99 6.64
C ALA A 97 -29.69 -15.92 6.18
N VAL A 98 -28.44 -15.56 6.47
CA VAL A 98 -27.24 -16.30 6.06
C VAL A 98 -26.47 -16.69 7.31
N SER A 99 -26.29 -18.00 7.53
CA SER A 99 -25.50 -18.54 8.63
C SER A 99 -24.72 -19.77 8.18
N GLY A 100 -23.44 -19.83 8.56
CA GLY A 100 -22.59 -20.95 8.19
C GLY A 100 -21.18 -20.86 8.76
N GLN A 101 -20.42 -21.94 8.63
CA GLN A 101 -19.02 -21.97 9.04
C GLN A 101 -18.14 -21.30 7.99
N VAL A 102 -17.28 -20.38 8.41
CA VAL A 102 -16.34 -19.71 7.50
C VAL A 102 -15.26 -20.69 7.06
N THR A 103 -15.19 -20.96 5.76
CA THR A 103 -14.20 -21.83 5.14
C THR A 103 -12.97 -21.06 4.66
N SER A 104 -13.17 -19.84 4.15
CA SER A 104 -12.07 -18.95 3.76
C SER A 104 -12.51 -17.49 3.82
N VAL A 105 -11.55 -16.57 3.85
CA VAL A 105 -11.81 -15.13 3.78
C VAL A 105 -10.96 -14.52 2.67
N ARG A 106 -11.57 -13.69 1.84
CA ARG A 106 -10.91 -12.93 0.77
C ARG A 106 -10.96 -11.45 1.10
N ILE A 107 -9.83 -10.76 1.00
CA ILE A 107 -9.80 -9.30 1.15
C ILE A 107 -10.17 -8.65 -0.18
N THR A 108 -11.22 -7.82 -0.17
CA THR A 108 -11.69 -7.06 -1.32
C THR A 108 -11.63 -5.57 -1.00
N SER A 109 -11.84 -4.71 -2.01
CA SER A 109 -11.93 -3.25 -1.81
C SER A 109 -13.10 -2.81 -0.91
N GLN A 110 -14.10 -3.66 -0.71
CA GLN A 110 -15.25 -3.40 0.16
C GLN A 110 -15.05 -3.94 1.59
N GLY A 111 -13.98 -4.69 1.84
CA GLY A 111 -13.69 -5.33 3.12
C GLY A 111 -13.45 -6.85 3.00
N PRO A 112 -13.32 -7.54 4.15
CA PRO A 112 -13.13 -8.99 4.19
C PRO A 112 -14.42 -9.73 3.84
N LEU A 113 -14.41 -10.54 2.78
CA LEU A 113 -15.52 -11.38 2.33
C LEU A 113 -15.29 -12.81 2.81
N ALA A 114 -16.17 -13.32 3.67
CA ALA A 114 -16.14 -14.70 4.13
C ALA A 114 -16.89 -15.61 3.15
N MET A 115 -16.31 -16.77 2.84
CA MET A 115 -16.98 -17.84 2.10
C MET A 115 -17.40 -18.91 3.10
N LEU A 116 -18.69 -19.20 3.13
CA LEU A 116 -19.32 -20.12 4.07
C LEU A 116 -19.30 -21.55 3.53
N SER A 117 -19.39 -22.53 4.42
CA SER A 117 -19.49 -23.95 4.06
C SER A 117 -20.74 -24.28 3.26
N THR A 118 -21.77 -23.43 3.32
CA THR A 118 -23.01 -23.51 2.52
C THR A 118 -22.80 -23.09 1.06
N GLY A 119 -21.67 -22.45 0.76
CA GLY A 119 -21.37 -21.84 -0.54
C GLY A 119 -21.74 -20.35 -0.62
N ASP A 120 -22.38 -19.79 0.41
CA ASP A 120 -22.74 -18.39 0.46
C ASP A 120 -21.53 -17.49 0.77
N GLU A 121 -21.53 -16.29 0.22
CA GLU A 121 -20.52 -15.26 0.51
C GLU A 121 -21.12 -14.18 1.41
N LEU A 122 -20.41 -13.83 2.48
CA LEU A 122 -20.86 -12.85 3.47
C LEU A 122 -19.77 -11.81 3.72
N LEU A 123 -20.10 -10.53 3.50
CA LEU A 123 -19.18 -9.44 3.83
C LEU A 123 -19.10 -9.30 5.35
N LEU A 124 -17.89 -9.42 5.89
CA LEU A 124 -17.64 -9.25 7.30
C LEU A 124 -17.60 -7.76 7.63
N GLY A 125 -18.44 -7.34 8.58
CA GLY A 125 -18.61 -5.94 8.94
C GLY A 125 -19.49 -5.77 10.18
N GLN A 126 -20.08 -4.60 10.34
CA GLN A 126 -20.98 -4.33 11.46
C GLN A 126 -22.26 -5.18 11.37
N GLY A 127 -22.71 -5.68 12.51
CA GLY A 127 -23.96 -6.44 12.64
C GLY A 127 -23.82 -7.95 12.42
N ILE A 128 -22.64 -8.46 12.07
CA ILE A 128 -22.38 -9.90 11.99
C ILE A 128 -22.16 -10.48 13.40
N VAL A 129 -22.80 -11.61 13.69
CA VAL A 129 -22.56 -12.38 14.93
C VAL A 129 -21.59 -13.52 14.63
N VAL A 130 -20.56 -13.68 15.47
CA VAL A 130 -19.58 -14.77 15.37
C VAL A 130 -19.74 -15.68 16.60
N SER A 131 -20.03 -16.95 16.39
CA SER A 131 -20.18 -17.98 17.44
C SER A 131 -19.26 -19.17 17.19
#